data_AF-A0A7C0US78-F1
#
_entry.id   AF-A0A7C0US78-F1
#
_cell.length_a   1.000
_cell.length_b   1.000
_cell.length_c   1.000
_cell.angle_alpha   90.00
_cell.angle_beta   90.00
_cell.angle_gamma   90.00
#
_symmetry.space_group_name_H-M   'P 1'
#
loop_
_entity.id
_entity.type
_entity.pdbx_description
1 polymer ?
#
loop_
_entity_poly.entity_id
_entity_poly.type
_entity_poly.pdbx_seq_one_letter_code
_entity_poly.pdbx_strand_id
1 'polypeptide(L)'
;MRSYSIKRGHKPDLNALIKKYFGVEGDVEKGMDFEVEGIGKIHMKKEKNSLLIETEPVPSKSASVDIIKRWNDFLFDATGRTAKERKKLMEKEMLGK
;
A
#
# COMPACT_ATOMS: atom_id res chain seq x y z
N MET A 1 7.28 7.27 5.02
CA MET A 1 7.31 5.84 4.65
C MET A 1 6.59 4.92 5.64
N ARG A 2 5.69 4.03 5.18
CA ARG A 2 5.10 2.92 5.94
C ARG A 2 5.51 1.58 5.32
N SER A 3 5.90 0.61 6.14
CA SER A 3 6.15 -0.76 5.69
C SER A 3 4.96 -1.65 6.02
N TYR A 4 4.57 -2.49 5.06
CA TYR A 4 3.52 -3.48 5.24
C TYR A 4 4.10 -4.86 4.93
N SER A 5 4.20 -5.75 5.92
CA SER A 5 4.67 -7.11 5.65
C SER A 5 3.58 -7.96 4.97
N ILE A 6 3.98 -8.71 3.96
CA ILE A 6 3.14 -9.60 3.16
C ILE A 6 2.98 -10.92 3.93
N LYS A 7 1.78 -11.48 3.95
CA LYS A 7 1.48 -12.75 4.63
C LYS A 7 2.28 -13.90 3.99
N ARG A 8 2.81 -14.81 4.81
CA ARG A 8 3.63 -15.93 4.33
C ARG A 8 2.80 -16.84 3.41
N GLY A 9 3.29 -17.10 2.20
CA GLY A 9 2.58 -17.86 1.16
C GLY A 9 1.64 -17.03 0.28
N HIS A 10 1.43 -15.75 0.62
CA HIS A 10 0.72 -14.82 -0.24
C HIS A 10 1.67 -14.34 -1.34
N LYS A 11 1.38 -14.70 -2.59
CA LYS A 11 2.12 -14.26 -3.79
C LYS A 11 1.23 -13.32 -4.60
N PRO A 12 1.04 -12.08 -4.14
CA PRO A 12 0.20 -11.11 -4.84
C PRO A 12 0.90 -10.69 -6.13
N ASP A 13 0.12 -10.59 -7.20
CA ASP A 13 0.57 -9.94 -8.42
C ASP A 13 0.39 -8.43 -8.27
N LEU A 14 1.39 -7.78 -7.65
CA LEU A 14 1.32 -6.36 -7.32
C LEU A 14 1.13 -5.48 -8.55
N ASN A 15 1.76 -5.83 -9.68
CA ASN A 15 1.61 -5.10 -10.93
C ASN A 15 0.16 -5.17 -11.44
N ALA A 16 -0.44 -6.37 -11.45
CA ALA A 16 -1.83 -6.53 -11.83
C ALA A 16 -2.79 -5.80 -10.86
N LEU A 17 -2.48 -5.81 -9.56
CA LEU A 17 -3.26 -5.07 -8.56
C LEU A 17 -3.17 -3.56 -8.77
N ILE A 18 -1.98 -3.00 -9.01
CA ILE A 18 -1.80 -1.57 -9.25
C ILE A 18 -2.53 -1.16 -10.53
N LYS A 19 -2.45 -1.96 -11.59
CA LYS A 19 -3.21 -1.73 -12.83
C LYS A 19 -4.72 -1.79 -12.60
N LYS A 20 -5.21 -2.74 -11.80
CA LYS A 20 -6.64 -2.90 -11.47
C LYS A 20 -7.16 -1.75 -10.59
N TYR A 21 -6.40 -1.35 -9.58
CA TYR A 21 -6.84 -0.38 -8.57
C TYR A 21 -6.55 1.06 -8.96
N PHE A 22 -5.44 1.33 -9.65
CA PHE A 22 -5.01 2.70 -9.96
C PHE A 22 -4.90 2.95 -11.47
N GLY A 23 -5.01 1.91 -12.31
CA GLY A 23 -4.84 2.07 -13.76
C GLY A 23 -3.40 2.33 -14.18
N VAL A 24 -2.43 2.08 -13.30
CA VAL A 24 -1.01 2.36 -13.53
C VAL A 24 -0.26 1.06 -13.82
N GLU A 25 0.66 1.10 -14.78
CA GLU A 25 1.64 0.03 -15.00
C GLU A 25 3.02 0.50 -14.55
N GLY A 26 3.75 -0.36 -13.85
CA GLY A 26 5.09 -0.06 -13.36
C GLY A 26 5.78 -1.28 -12.77
N ASP A 27 7.03 -1.11 -12.36
CA ASP A 27 7.84 -2.18 -11.77
C ASP A 27 8.00 -1.94 -10.26
N VAL A 28 7.10 -2.54 -9.47
CA VAL A 28 7.13 -2.37 -8.01
C VAL A 28 8.37 -3.00 -7.37
N GLU A 29 9.05 -3.93 -8.04
CA GLU A 29 10.26 -4.58 -7.50
C GLU A 29 11.46 -3.62 -7.56
N LYS A 30 11.55 -2.82 -8.62
CA LYS A 30 12.54 -1.72 -8.72
C LYS A 30 12.14 -0.49 -7.91
N GLY A 31 10.86 -0.36 -7.60
CA GLY A 31 10.28 0.83 -7.00
C GLY A 31 9.65 1.69 -8.08
N MET A 32 8.44 2.15 -7.83
CA MET A 32 7.68 2.97 -8.76
C MET A 32 6.98 4.11 -8.02
N ASP A 33 6.88 5.24 -8.69
CA ASP A 33 6.12 6.40 -8.25
C ASP A 33 4.95 6.64 -9.19
N PHE A 34 3.80 6.95 -8.60
CA PHE A 34 2.59 7.26 -9.33
C PHE A 34 1.72 8.22 -8.54
N GLU A 35 0.90 8.98 -9.22
CA GLU A 35 -0.03 9.91 -8.58
C GLU A 35 -1.45 9.33 -8.63
N VAL A 36 -2.12 9.36 -7.48
CA VAL A 36 -3.52 8.95 -7.36
C VAL A 36 -4.34 10.15 -6.96
N GLU A 37 -5.36 10.46 -7.74
CA GLU A 37 -6.27 11.55 -7.43
C GLU A 37 -6.90 11.35 -6.03
N GLY A 38 -6.77 12.36 -5.18
CA GLY A 38 -7.28 12.38 -3.80
C GLY A 38 -6.41 11.66 -2.77
N ILE A 39 -5.34 10.95 -3.17
CA ILE A 39 -4.27 10.54 -2.23
C ILE A 39 -3.06 11.45 -2.40
N GLY A 40 -2.66 11.77 -3.63
CA GLY A 40 -1.43 12.48 -3.96
C GLY A 40 -0.38 11.55 -4.57
N LYS A 41 0.90 11.89 -4.40
CA LYS A 41 2.00 11.08 -4.92
C LYS A 41 2.23 9.88 -4.03
N ILE A 42 2.38 8.73 -4.66
CA ILE A 42 2.59 7.46 -3.99
C ILE A 42 3.86 6.85 -4.55
N HIS A 43 4.83 6.58 -3.68
CA HIS A 43 5.99 5.80 -4.00
C HIS A 43 5.86 4.41 -3.38
N MET A 44 5.93 3.38 -4.22
CA MET A 44 5.77 1.99 -3.82
C MET A 44 6.99 1.18 -4.21
N LYS A 45 7.49 0.38 -3.27
CA LYS A 45 8.61 -0.52 -3.49
C LYS A 45 8.40 -1.82 -2.75
N LYS A 46 8.53 -2.94 -3.45
CA LYS A 46 8.50 -4.27 -2.87
C LYS A 46 9.92 -4.63 -2.42
N GLU A 47 10.06 -5.01 -1.16
CA GLU A 47 11.31 -5.48 -0.59
C GLU A 47 11.10 -6.86 0.03
N LYS A 48 11.55 -7.90 -0.67
CA LYS A 48 11.39 -9.31 -0.29
C LYS A 48 9.92 -9.65 0.04
N ASN A 49 9.60 -9.70 1.33
CA ASN A 49 8.30 -10.08 1.86
C ASN A 49 7.59 -8.91 2.54
N SER A 50 8.00 -7.69 2.20
CA SER A 50 7.46 -6.42 2.70
C SER A 50 7.18 -5.48 1.53
N LEU A 51 6.15 -4.67 1.68
CA LEU A 51 5.75 -3.64 0.74
C LEU A 51 5.95 -2.29 1.42
N LEU A 52 6.90 -1.51 0.92
CA LEU A 52 7.17 -0.16 1.36
C LEU A 52 6.30 0.78 0.55
N ILE A 53 5.56 1.63 1.26
CA ILE A 53 4.69 2.61 0.64
C ILE A 53 4.91 3.96 1.30
N GLU A 54 5.16 4.96 0.49
CA GLU A 54 5.24 6.35 0.86
C GLU A 54 4.15 7.11 0.14
N THR A 55 3.35 7.87 0.88
CA THR A 55 2.25 8.66 0.35
C THR A 55 2.50 10.10 0.74
N GLU A 56 2.61 10.98 -0.25
CA GLU A 56 2.71 12.42 -0.09
C GLU A 56 1.36 13.04 -0.44
N PRO A 57 0.57 13.44 0.59
CA PRO A 57 -0.73 14.04 0.36
C PRO A 57 -0.62 15.42 -0.28
N VAL A 58 -1.43 15.66 -1.31
CA VAL A 58 -1.56 17.00 -1.90
C VAL A 58 -2.47 17.86 -1.03
N PRO A 59 -2.01 19.01 -0.50
CA PRO A 59 -2.74 19.79 0.51
C PRO A 59 -4.08 20.37 0.03
N SER A 60 -4.35 20.35 -1.28
CA SER A 60 -5.59 20.87 -1.87
C SER A 60 -6.74 19.87 -2.03
N LYS A 61 -6.53 18.56 -1.80
CA LYS A 61 -7.60 17.56 -1.97
C LYS A 61 -7.70 16.66 -0.73
N SER A 62 -8.87 16.67 -0.08
CA SER A 62 -9.21 15.70 0.96
C SER A 62 -9.53 14.34 0.33
N ALA A 63 -8.89 13.28 0.81
CA ALA A 63 -9.18 11.92 0.37
C ALA A 63 -10.64 11.58 0.69
N SER A 64 -11.45 11.35 -0.34
CA SER A 64 -12.83 10.90 -0.15
C SER A 64 -12.85 9.52 0.50
N VAL A 65 -13.92 9.20 1.24
CA VAL A 65 -14.09 7.91 1.92
C VAL A 65 -13.94 6.72 0.96
N ASP A 66 -14.37 6.89 -0.29
CA ASP A 66 -14.26 5.88 -1.35
C ASP A 66 -12.80 5.53 -1.68
N ILE A 67 -11.94 6.55 -1.75
CA ILE A 67 -10.51 6.41 -2.02
C ILE A 67 -9.82 5.67 -0.86
N ILE A 68 -10.20 6.01 0.38
CA ILE A 68 -9.68 5.34 1.57
C ILE A 68 -10.07 3.86 1.59
N LYS A 69 -11.31 3.52 1.20
CA LYS A 69 -11.75 2.13 1.08
C LYS A 69 -10.95 1.39 0.01
N ARG A 70 -10.88 1.95 -1.20
CA ARG A 70 -10.14 1.39 -2.33
C ARG A 70 -8.66 1.14 -1.98
N TRP A 71 -8.05 2.08 -1.26
CA TRP A 71 -6.69 1.95 -0.74
C TRP A 71 -6.55 0.80 0.28
N ASN A 72 -7.53 0.65 1.18
CA ASN A 72 -7.52 -0.44 2.15
C ASN A 72 -7.74 -1.81 1.52
N ASP A 73 -8.59 -1.90 0.51
CA ASP A 73 -8.83 -3.12 -0.27
C ASP A 73 -7.59 -3.51 -1.06
N PHE A 74 -6.96 -2.54 -1.73
CA PHE A 74 -5.66 -2.73 -2.38
C PHE A 74 -4.62 -3.29 -1.40
N LEU A 75 -4.49 -2.70 -0.22
CA LEU A 75 -3.54 -3.19 0.80
C LEU A 75 -3.88 -4.60 1.27
N PHE A 76 -5.17 -4.95 1.37
CA PHE A 76 -5.58 -6.31 1.70
C PHE A 76 -5.17 -7.29 0.61
N ASP A 77 -5.48 -7.02 -0.66
CA ASP A 77 -5.07 -7.86 -1.79
C ASP A 77 -3.55 -7.93 -1.95
N ALA A 78 -2.84 -6.83 -1.71
CA ALA A 78 -1.39 -6.73 -1.87
C ALA A 78 -0.61 -7.37 -0.72
N THR A 79 -1.19 -7.52 0.47
CA THR A 79 -0.47 -8.04 1.64
C THR A 79 -1.09 -9.31 2.23
N GLY A 80 -2.33 -9.63 1.84
CA GLY A 80 -3.14 -10.69 2.44
C GLY A 80 -3.53 -10.41 3.89
N ARG A 81 -3.42 -9.15 4.35
CA ARG A 81 -3.67 -8.75 5.74
C ARG A 81 -4.76 -7.70 5.86
N THR A 82 -5.72 -7.98 6.72
CA THR A 82 -6.81 -7.05 7.03
C THR A 82 -6.30 -5.79 7.72
N ALA A 83 -7.09 -4.71 7.71
CA ALA A 83 -6.75 -3.49 8.43
C ALA A 83 -6.53 -3.75 9.94
N LYS A 84 -7.29 -4.68 10.53
CA LYS A 84 -7.15 -5.10 11.94
C LYS A 84 -5.82 -5.80 12.19
N GLU A 85 -5.39 -6.71 11.32
CA GLU A 85 -4.08 -7.37 11.40
C GLU A 85 -2.93 -6.37 11.23
N ARG A 86 -3.04 -5.46 10.25
CA ARG A 86 -2.06 -4.40 10.01
C ARG A 86 -1.90 -3.49 11.23
N LYS A 87 -3.01 -3.07 11.83
CA LYS A 87 -3.00 -2.28 13.07
C LYS A 87 -2.31 -3.03 14.22
N LYS A 88 -2.68 -4.30 14.44
CA LYS A 88 -2.10 -5.13 15.51
C LYS A 88 -0.58 -5.31 15.35
N LEU A 89 -0.11 -5.48 14.12
CA LEU A 89 1.31 -5.61 13.82
C LEU A 89 2.05 -4.30 14.03
N MET A 90 1.48 -3.18 13.57
CA MET A 90 2.01 -1.84 13.80
C MET A 90 2.13 -1.55 15.30
N GLU A 91 1.10 -1.88 16.09
CA GLU A 91 1.10 -1.75 17.54
C GLU A 91 2.20 -2.62 18.18
N LYS A 92 2.36 -3.86 17.71
CA LYS A 92 3.40 -4.77 18.19
C LYS A 92 4.83 -4.29 17.84
N GLU A 93 5.03 -3.73 16.66
CA GLU A 93 6.32 -3.15 16.24
C GLU A 93 6.64 -1.88 17.04
N MET A 94 5.64 -1.10 17.43
CA MET A 94 5.82 0.08 18.29
C MET A 94 6.11 -0.29 19.76
N LEU A 95 5.46 -1.32 20.31
CA LEU A 95 5.67 -1.76 21.69
C LEU A 95 6.97 -2.58 21.90
N GLY A 96 7.56 -3.09 20.81
CA GLY A 96 8.78 -3.90 20.85
C GLY A 96 10.09 -3.10 20.78
N LYS A 97 10.02 -1.77 20.84
CA LYS A 97 11.15 -0.84 21.00
C LYS A 97 11.08 -0.18 22.37
#